data_AF-A0A6G1MDR9-F1
#
_entry.id   AF-A0A6G1MDR9-F1
#
_cell.length_a   1.000
_cell.length_b   1.000
_cell.length_c   1.000
_cell.angle_alpha   90.00
_cell.angle_beta   90.00
_cell.angle_gamma   90.00
#
_symmetry.space_group_name_H-M   'P 1'
#
loop_
_entity.id
_entity.type
_entity.pdbx_description
1 polymer ?
#
loop_
_entity_poly.entity_id
_entity_poly.type
_entity_poly.pdbx_seq_one_letter_code
_entity_poly.pdbx_strand_id
1 'polypeptide(L)'
;MRILSLLSISALISLGAALGDYEPFEYKNQFELPGGRSNASIDEPVRTPLKFRNFYSDFKARLEDISTTVCNLSLSAYDGDRAARETLGPVRNYCWTHANCILATLDERTKASFAGTTILLGLAPTTLSVLGPSVAEMALLSIHRPFITLLVSLGAPAVFPGRFLQWEDPLRANEPAVGAFLVRPLRSPWKWIILFLQYGFAAGAVTNVFHAAWRIGTRSIISWACPTNYWPVMWVLMSLLIHFCAILSLRTAITKKTEFGQPRNVEVELPQSVDENGQPIKERSFPGSWILLSEFTLSANSEWQVSDLYNIHLGPFPVMLQYLGAFLSVLYLVFGTLIFSSLLFIGLSEAFQLIMRLIASAAICRILVQFEVGGMIQVDERRVYKGIVQAPLEGSGKEE
;
A
#
# COMPACT_ATOMS: atom_id res chain seq x y z
N MET A 1 -3.79 20.69 -20.00
CA MET A 1 -4.51 21.12 -18.77
C MET A 1 -6.05 20.96 -18.83
N ARG A 2 -6.67 20.56 -19.96
CA ARG A 2 -8.13 20.27 -20.03
C ARG A 2 -8.52 18.77 -20.00
N ILE A 3 -7.55 17.87 -20.13
CA ILE A 3 -7.82 16.40 -20.21
C ILE A 3 -7.77 15.74 -18.82
N LEU A 4 -6.98 16.27 -17.88
CA LEU A 4 -6.90 15.72 -16.51
C LEU A 4 -8.07 16.15 -15.59
N SER A 5 -8.77 17.25 -15.88
CA SER A 5 -9.95 17.65 -15.11
C SER A 5 -11.20 16.82 -15.44
N LEU A 6 -11.22 16.16 -16.60
CA LEU A 6 -12.35 15.32 -17.03
C LEU A 6 -12.27 13.90 -16.42
N LEU A 7 -11.06 13.42 -16.12
CA LEU A 7 -10.82 12.11 -15.52
C LEU A 7 -11.12 12.08 -14.01
N SER A 8 -10.98 13.20 -13.30
CA SER A 8 -11.31 13.29 -11.88
C SER A 8 -12.81 13.44 -11.62
N ILE A 9 -13.55 14.07 -12.54
CA ILE A 9 -15.01 14.24 -12.43
C ILE A 9 -15.77 12.96 -12.83
N SER A 10 -15.28 12.19 -13.82
CA SER A 10 -15.92 10.92 -14.20
C SER A 10 -15.78 9.82 -13.14
N ALA A 11 -14.69 9.84 -12.36
CA ALA A 11 -14.48 8.92 -11.24
C ALA A 11 -15.41 9.21 -10.05
N LEU A 12 -15.77 10.48 -9.82
CA LEU A 12 -16.70 10.89 -8.75
C LEU A 12 -18.17 10.69 -9.13
N ILE A 13 -18.54 10.84 -10.41
CA ILE A 13 -19.91 10.58 -10.89
C ILE A 13 -20.22 9.06 -10.87
N SER A 14 -19.20 8.22 -10.99
CA SER A 14 -19.37 6.75 -10.92
C SER A 14 -19.67 6.22 -9.50
N LEU A 15 -19.45 7.03 -8.45
CA LEU A 15 -19.82 6.67 -7.08
C LEU A 15 -21.28 7.04 -6.73
N GLY A 16 -21.91 7.93 -7.50
CA GLY A 16 -23.29 8.37 -7.26
C GLY A 16 -24.38 7.51 -7.94
N ALA A 17 -24.01 6.65 -8.90
CA ALA A 17 -24.97 5.84 -9.65
C ALA A 17 -25.37 4.51 -8.96
N ALA A 18 -24.93 4.29 -7.72
CA ALA A 18 -25.19 3.05 -6.98
C ALA A 18 -26.31 3.15 -5.92
N LEU A 19 -27.12 4.21 -5.94
CA LEU A 19 -28.36 4.33 -5.18
C LEU A 19 -29.55 4.11 -6.12
N GLY A 20 -29.57 2.97 -6.80
CA GLY A 20 -30.77 2.46 -7.46
C GLY A 20 -31.59 1.69 -6.43
N ASP A 21 -32.88 2.00 -6.34
CA ASP A 21 -33.86 1.29 -5.52
C ASP A 21 -33.65 -0.23 -5.59
N TYR A 22 -33.40 -0.86 -4.43
CA TYR A 22 -33.43 -2.31 -4.32
C TYR A 22 -34.89 -2.75 -4.29
N GLU A 23 -35.41 -3.21 -5.43
CA GLU A 23 -36.66 -3.96 -5.43
C GLU A 23 -36.49 -5.30 -4.69
N PRO A 24 -37.51 -5.75 -3.95
CA PRO A 24 -37.45 -6.99 -3.19
C PRO A 24 -37.29 -8.21 -4.12
N PHE A 25 -36.37 -9.10 -3.75
CA PHE A 25 -35.96 -10.26 -4.54
C PHE A 25 -37.10 -11.30 -4.62
N GLU A 26 -37.78 -11.37 -5.77
CA GLU A 26 -38.85 -12.33 -6.03
C GLU A 26 -38.26 -13.65 -6.59
N TYR A 27 -38.35 -14.72 -5.80
CA TYR A 27 -37.70 -16.02 -6.07
C TYR A 27 -38.30 -16.86 -7.22
N LYS A 28 -39.14 -16.29 -8.10
CA LYS A 28 -40.06 -17.12 -8.91
C LYS A 28 -39.76 -17.30 -10.39
N ASN A 29 -38.87 -16.54 -11.03
CA ASN A 29 -38.64 -16.68 -12.48
C ASN A 29 -37.15 -16.67 -12.83
N GLN A 30 -36.59 -17.84 -13.10
CA GLN A 30 -35.15 -18.06 -13.25
C GLN A 30 -34.61 -17.89 -14.67
N PHE A 31 -35.40 -17.36 -15.61
CA PHE A 31 -34.97 -17.29 -17.02
C PHE A 31 -34.59 -15.90 -17.52
N GLU A 32 -35.13 -14.82 -16.97
CA GLU A 32 -34.72 -13.46 -17.35
C GLU A 32 -34.87 -12.53 -16.14
N LEU A 33 -33.74 -12.15 -15.53
CA LEU A 33 -33.71 -11.03 -14.60
C LEU A 33 -33.52 -9.74 -15.42
N PRO A 34 -34.48 -8.79 -15.40
CA PRO A 34 -34.32 -7.54 -16.12
C PRO A 34 -33.12 -6.76 -15.58
N GLY A 35 -32.13 -6.49 -16.45
CA GLY A 35 -30.90 -5.76 -16.10
C GLY A 35 -29.68 -6.62 -15.74
N GLY A 36 -29.76 -7.96 -15.84
CA GLY A 36 -28.66 -8.88 -15.50
C GLY A 36 -27.68 -9.17 -16.66
N ARG A 37 -26.38 -9.28 -16.35
CA ARG A 37 -25.34 -9.85 -17.24
C ARG A 37 -25.83 -11.13 -17.94
N SER A 38 -25.44 -11.31 -19.21
CA SER A 38 -25.72 -12.52 -19.99
C SER A 38 -25.22 -13.80 -19.30
N ASN A 39 -25.88 -14.92 -19.60
CA ASN A 39 -25.51 -16.25 -19.10
C ASN A 39 -24.06 -16.59 -19.48
N ALA A 40 -23.39 -17.38 -18.63
CA ALA A 40 -22.08 -17.92 -18.91
C ALA A 40 -22.15 -18.84 -20.13
N SER A 41 -21.26 -18.63 -21.09
CA SER A 41 -21.16 -19.51 -22.25
C SER A 41 -20.70 -20.90 -21.83
N ILE A 42 -21.19 -21.94 -22.51
CA ILE A 42 -20.67 -23.31 -22.37
C ILE A 42 -19.18 -23.36 -22.74
N ASP A 43 -18.74 -22.48 -23.65
CA ASP A 43 -17.35 -22.37 -24.09
C ASP A 43 -16.55 -21.31 -23.31
N GLU A 44 -17.02 -20.86 -22.13
CA GLU A 44 -16.26 -19.88 -21.33
C GLU A 44 -14.89 -20.46 -20.95
N PRO A 45 -13.78 -19.74 -21.22
CA PRO A 45 -12.45 -20.22 -20.87
C PRO A 45 -12.29 -20.37 -19.35
N VAL A 46 -11.69 -21.48 -18.94
CA VAL A 46 -11.40 -21.77 -17.53
C VAL A 46 -10.35 -20.79 -17.03
N ARG A 47 -10.67 -20.06 -15.96
CA ARG A 47 -9.74 -19.10 -15.34
C ARG A 47 -8.86 -19.82 -14.33
N THR A 48 -7.55 -19.79 -14.56
CA THR A 48 -6.55 -20.30 -13.64
C THR A 48 -6.04 -19.18 -12.72
N PRO A 49 -5.59 -19.51 -11.49
CA PRO A 49 -5.63 -20.81 -10.83
C PRO A 49 -7.03 -21.20 -10.32
N LEU A 50 -7.29 -22.51 -10.26
CA LEU A 50 -8.56 -23.09 -9.79
C LEU A 50 -8.68 -22.95 -8.27
N LYS A 51 -9.75 -22.29 -7.81
CA LYS A 51 -9.93 -21.95 -6.38
C LYS A 51 -10.43 -23.11 -5.52
N PHE A 52 -11.25 -23.98 -6.09
CA PHE A 52 -11.93 -25.07 -5.35
C PHE A 52 -11.10 -26.35 -5.24
N ARG A 53 -9.84 -26.34 -5.67
CA ARG A 53 -8.93 -27.48 -5.54
C ARG A 53 -8.12 -27.49 -4.25
N ASN A 54 -7.98 -26.35 -3.60
CA ASN A 54 -7.16 -26.23 -2.39
C ASN A 54 -7.82 -25.26 -1.41
N PHE A 55 -8.47 -25.81 -0.39
CA PHE A 55 -9.05 -25.02 0.70
C PHE A 55 -8.05 -24.77 1.84
N TYR A 56 -8.43 -23.90 2.78
CA TYR A 56 -7.71 -23.71 4.04
C TYR A 56 -7.84 -24.92 4.97
N SER A 57 -6.80 -25.20 5.75
CA SER A 57 -6.62 -26.41 6.58
C SER A 57 -7.81 -26.68 7.49
N ASP A 58 -8.32 -25.65 8.17
CA ASP A 58 -9.37 -25.74 9.20
C ASP A 58 -10.61 -26.51 8.72
N PHE A 59 -11.04 -26.26 7.48
CA PHE A 59 -12.22 -26.88 6.89
C PHE A 59 -11.91 -27.69 5.63
N LYS A 60 -10.64 -27.97 5.35
CA LYS A 60 -10.19 -28.60 4.10
C LYS A 60 -10.91 -29.91 3.84
N ALA A 61 -10.82 -30.85 4.77
CA ALA A 61 -11.40 -32.19 4.60
C ALA A 61 -12.92 -32.13 4.32
N ARG A 62 -13.65 -31.28 5.06
CA ARG A 62 -15.10 -31.14 4.89
C ARG A 62 -15.47 -30.45 3.58
N LEU A 63 -14.76 -29.38 3.21
CA LEU A 63 -15.04 -28.64 1.96
C LEU A 63 -14.67 -29.45 0.73
N GLU A 64 -13.57 -30.21 0.77
CA GLU A 64 -13.16 -31.12 -0.32
C GLU A 64 -14.13 -32.28 -0.46
N ASP A 65 -14.57 -32.89 0.64
CA ASP A 65 -15.58 -33.94 0.64
C ASP A 65 -16.89 -33.47 0.00
N ILE A 66 -17.45 -32.34 0.45
CA ILE A 66 -18.66 -31.75 -0.13
C ILE A 66 -18.47 -31.40 -1.61
N SER A 67 -17.34 -30.79 -1.95
CA SER A 67 -17.03 -30.35 -3.32
C SER A 67 -16.98 -31.52 -4.30
N THR A 68 -16.37 -32.63 -3.90
CA THR A 68 -16.14 -33.82 -4.74
C THR A 68 -17.27 -34.84 -4.72
N THR A 69 -18.12 -34.85 -3.69
CA THR A 69 -19.26 -35.79 -3.58
C THR A 69 -20.56 -35.14 -4.03
N VAL A 70 -21.14 -34.27 -3.21
CA VAL A 70 -22.46 -33.67 -3.45
C VAL A 70 -22.42 -32.64 -4.57
N CYS A 71 -21.35 -31.84 -4.64
CA CYS A 71 -21.21 -30.74 -5.60
C CYS A 71 -20.38 -31.10 -6.83
N ASN A 72 -20.12 -32.38 -7.09
CA ASN A 72 -19.23 -32.85 -8.15
C ASN A 72 -19.61 -32.31 -9.54
N LEU A 73 -20.91 -32.33 -9.89
CA LEU A 73 -21.37 -31.81 -11.19
C LEU A 73 -20.99 -30.33 -11.40
N SER A 74 -21.18 -29.51 -10.37
CA SER A 74 -20.81 -28.09 -10.41
C SER A 74 -19.30 -27.86 -10.39
N LEU A 75 -18.52 -28.75 -9.76
CA LEU A 75 -17.07 -28.73 -9.78
C LEU A 75 -16.53 -29.04 -11.19
N SER A 76 -17.02 -30.11 -11.83
CA SER A 76 -16.63 -30.48 -13.19
C SER A 76 -16.96 -29.37 -14.19
N ALA A 77 -18.12 -28.73 -14.06
CA ALA A 77 -18.49 -27.60 -14.92
C ALA A 77 -17.62 -26.35 -14.69
N TYR A 78 -17.22 -26.09 -13.43
CA TYR A 78 -16.25 -25.04 -13.10
C TYR A 78 -14.86 -25.33 -13.71
N ASP A 79 -14.41 -26.58 -13.62
CA ASP A 79 -13.14 -27.06 -14.18
C ASP A 79 -13.11 -27.03 -15.72
N GLY A 80 -14.26 -26.86 -16.37
CA GLY A 80 -14.36 -26.69 -17.82
C GLY A 80 -14.91 -27.89 -18.58
N ASP A 81 -15.46 -28.90 -17.89
CA ASP A 81 -16.07 -30.05 -18.55
C ASP A 81 -17.35 -29.65 -19.29
N ARG A 82 -17.36 -29.85 -20.61
CA ARG A 82 -18.47 -29.52 -21.48
C ARG A 82 -19.73 -30.32 -21.16
N ALA A 83 -19.60 -31.61 -20.88
CA ALA A 83 -20.75 -32.45 -20.58
C ALA A 83 -21.45 -32.03 -19.27
N ALA A 84 -20.64 -31.65 -18.27
CA ALA A 84 -21.14 -31.10 -17.02
C ALA A 84 -21.85 -29.75 -17.23
N ARG A 85 -21.29 -28.87 -18.06
CA ARG A 85 -21.90 -27.56 -18.40
C ARG A 85 -23.22 -27.71 -19.16
N GLU A 86 -23.29 -28.64 -20.10
CA GLU A 86 -24.53 -28.97 -20.83
C GLU A 86 -25.60 -29.51 -19.89
N THR A 87 -25.23 -30.35 -18.93
CA THR A 87 -26.15 -30.92 -17.92
C THR A 87 -26.68 -29.87 -16.95
N LEU A 88 -25.83 -28.93 -16.52
CA LEU A 88 -26.20 -27.83 -15.62
C LEU A 88 -27.10 -26.77 -16.29
N GLY A 89 -27.03 -26.67 -17.61
CA GLY A 89 -27.79 -25.69 -18.38
C GLY A 89 -27.26 -24.25 -18.22
N PRO A 90 -28.06 -23.25 -18.61
CA PRO A 90 -27.63 -21.85 -18.58
C PRO A 90 -27.46 -21.35 -17.15
N VAL A 91 -26.22 -21.07 -16.75
CA VAL A 91 -25.90 -20.49 -15.45
C VAL A 91 -25.28 -19.10 -15.61
N ARG A 92 -25.45 -18.23 -14.62
CA ARG A 92 -24.84 -16.89 -14.66
C ARG A 92 -23.30 -16.92 -14.55
N ASN A 93 -22.76 -17.81 -13.72
CA ASN A 93 -21.32 -17.99 -13.54
C ASN A 93 -21.01 -19.32 -12.84
N TYR A 94 -20.15 -20.15 -13.42
CA TYR A 94 -19.81 -21.48 -12.87
C TYR A 94 -19.15 -21.41 -11.48
N CYS A 95 -18.35 -20.39 -11.20
CA CYS A 95 -17.73 -20.20 -9.87
C CYS A 95 -18.79 -19.98 -8.79
N TRP A 96 -19.79 -19.14 -9.09
CA TRP A 96 -20.90 -18.87 -8.17
C TRP A 96 -21.79 -20.08 -7.97
N THR A 97 -22.11 -20.80 -9.05
CA THR A 97 -22.93 -22.02 -8.98
C THR A 97 -22.30 -23.05 -8.05
N HIS A 98 -20.98 -23.30 -8.18
CA HIS A 98 -20.28 -24.24 -7.33
C HIS A 98 -20.14 -23.75 -5.88
N ALA A 99 -19.78 -22.47 -5.66
CA ALA A 99 -19.73 -21.89 -4.32
C ALA A 99 -21.09 -21.99 -3.59
N ASN A 100 -22.18 -21.72 -4.29
CA ASN A 100 -23.54 -21.82 -3.73
C ASN A 100 -23.92 -23.25 -3.40
N CYS A 101 -23.50 -24.25 -4.19
CA CYS A 101 -23.72 -25.65 -3.86
C CYS A 101 -23.03 -26.03 -2.54
N ILE A 102 -21.77 -25.62 -2.35
CA ILE A 102 -21.05 -25.85 -1.09
C ILE A 102 -21.74 -25.12 0.07
N LEU A 103 -22.12 -23.85 -0.11
CA LEU A 103 -22.80 -23.10 0.95
C LEU A 103 -24.17 -23.70 1.30
N ALA A 104 -24.92 -24.24 0.34
CA ALA A 104 -26.22 -24.86 0.61
C ALA A 104 -26.11 -26.15 1.45
N THR A 105 -25.00 -26.88 1.33
CA THR A 105 -24.78 -28.18 1.98
C THR A 105 -24.07 -28.08 3.33
N LEU A 106 -23.42 -26.94 3.62
CA LEU A 106 -22.77 -26.70 4.91
C LEU A 106 -23.77 -26.55 6.05
N ASP A 107 -23.36 -27.00 7.24
CA ASP A 107 -24.10 -26.81 8.48
C ASP A 107 -24.11 -25.35 8.94
N GLU A 108 -25.21 -24.94 9.57
CA GLU A 108 -25.39 -23.56 10.06
C GLU A 108 -24.32 -23.14 11.07
N ARG A 109 -23.76 -24.09 11.83
CA ARG A 109 -22.63 -23.83 12.73
C ARG A 109 -21.38 -23.41 11.96
N THR A 110 -21.02 -24.11 10.88
CA THR A 110 -19.85 -23.74 10.07
C THR A 110 -20.05 -22.40 9.38
N LYS A 111 -21.26 -22.14 8.86
CA LYS A 111 -21.62 -20.82 8.29
C LYS A 111 -21.48 -19.70 9.31
N ALA A 112 -21.97 -19.91 10.54
CA ALA A 112 -21.80 -18.96 11.64
C ALA A 112 -20.31 -18.74 11.98
N SER A 113 -19.48 -19.79 11.94
CA SER A 113 -18.02 -19.67 12.13
C SER A 113 -17.35 -18.83 11.04
N PHE A 114 -17.76 -18.96 9.79
CA PHE A 114 -17.26 -18.10 8.70
C PHE A 114 -17.68 -16.65 8.91
N ALA A 115 -18.94 -16.41 9.32
CA ALA A 115 -19.42 -15.07 9.65
C ALA A 115 -18.64 -14.43 10.83
N GLY A 116 -18.26 -15.21 11.84
CA GLY A 116 -17.37 -14.71 12.90
C GLY A 116 -15.97 -14.36 12.38
N THR A 117 -15.46 -15.15 11.45
CA THR A 117 -14.13 -14.96 10.84
C THR A 117 -14.08 -13.71 9.97
N THR A 118 -15.15 -13.39 9.23
CA THR A 118 -15.21 -12.18 8.39
C THR A 118 -15.18 -10.89 9.21
N ILE A 119 -15.73 -10.88 10.42
CA ILE A 119 -15.64 -9.74 11.34
C ILE A 119 -14.16 -9.49 11.71
N LEU A 120 -13.45 -10.54 12.12
CA LEU A 120 -12.03 -10.44 12.48
C LEU A 120 -11.19 -9.94 11.29
N LEU A 121 -11.41 -10.53 10.10
CA LEU A 121 -10.71 -10.12 8.88
C LEU A 121 -11.06 -8.67 8.48
N GLY A 122 -12.30 -8.25 8.65
CA GLY A 122 -12.73 -6.87 8.39
C GLY A 122 -12.03 -5.82 9.26
N LEU A 123 -11.58 -6.20 10.47
CA LEU A 123 -10.80 -5.33 11.37
C LEU A 123 -9.28 -5.36 11.08
N ALA A 124 -8.82 -6.26 10.22
CA ALA A 124 -7.39 -6.38 9.92
C ALA A 124 -6.80 -5.11 9.28
N PRO A 125 -7.43 -4.47 8.27
CA PRO A 125 -6.88 -3.27 7.64
C PRO A 125 -6.67 -2.10 8.61
N THR A 126 -7.61 -1.89 9.53
CA THR A 126 -7.49 -0.83 10.55
C THR A 126 -6.43 -1.16 11.60
N THR A 127 -6.32 -2.43 12.00
CA THR A 127 -5.24 -2.89 12.90
C THR A 127 -3.88 -2.70 12.25
N LEU A 128 -3.75 -3.05 10.97
CA LEU A 128 -2.54 -2.86 10.19
C LEU A 128 -2.20 -1.38 10.03
N SER A 129 -3.18 -0.50 9.76
CA SER A 129 -2.93 0.93 9.55
C SER A 129 -2.33 1.64 10.76
N VAL A 130 -2.62 1.17 11.97
CA VAL A 130 -2.00 1.68 13.21
C VAL A 130 -0.49 1.38 13.26
N LEU A 131 -0.07 0.26 12.68
CA LEU A 131 1.34 -0.16 12.61
C LEU A 131 2.04 0.29 11.33
N GLY A 132 1.29 0.85 10.38
CA GLY A 132 1.80 1.30 9.09
C GLY A 132 2.73 2.51 9.23
N PRO A 133 3.73 2.66 8.36
CA PRO A 133 4.50 3.89 8.28
C PRO A 133 3.60 5.06 7.85
N SER A 134 3.90 6.25 8.35
CA SER A 134 3.16 7.44 7.97
C SER A 134 3.54 7.90 6.56
N VAL A 135 2.61 8.61 5.93
CA VAL A 135 2.82 9.20 4.61
C VAL A 135 4.00 10.19 4.61
N ALA A 136 4.15 10.95 5.70
CA ALA A 136 5.23 11.90 5.93
C ALA A 136 6.62 11.23 6.02
N GLU A 137 6.73 10.17 6.84
CA GLU A 137 7.98 9.43 7.01
C GLU A 137 8.46 8.81 5.69
N MET A 138 7.53 8.24 4.93
CA MET A 138 7.84 7.62 3.64
C MET A 138 8.24 8.67 2.59
N ALA A 139 7.60 9.84 2.58
CA ALA A 139 8.00 10.94 1.71
C ALA A 139 9.41 11.45 2.06
N LEU A 140 9.72 11.63 3.34
CA LEU A 140 11.04 12.05 3.81
C LEU A 140 12.11 11.02 3.46
N LEU A 141 11.87 9.74 3.74
CA LEU A 141 12.81 8.65 3.45
C LEU A 141 13.09 8.52 1.94
N SER A 142 12.09 8.80 1.09
CA SER A 142 12.25 8.74 -0.37
C SER A 142 13.27 9.73 -0.94
N ILE A 143 13.59 10.80 -0.20
CA ILE A 143 14.61 11.78 -0.61
C ILE A 143 15.99 11.19 -0.46
N HIS A 144 16.23 10.44 0.63
CA HIS A 144 17.52 9.83 0.92
C HIS A 144 17.69 8.48 0.21
N ARG A 145 16.70 7.58 0.35
CA ARG A 145 16.78 6.19 -0.11
C ARG A 145 15.46 5.75 -0.77
N PRO A 146 15.27 6.07 -2.06
CA PRO A 146 14.01 5.78 -2.75
C PRO A 146 13.72 4.28 -2.92
N PHE A 147 14.73 3.42 -3.08
CA PHE A 147 14.48 2.00 -3.39
C PHE A 147 14.06 1.20 -2.16
N ILE A 148 14.71 1.41 -1.01
CA ILE A 148 14.23 0.85 0.27
C ILE A 148 12.82 1.36 0.61
N THR A 149 12.52 2.64 0.35
CA THR A 149 11.18 3.22 0.56
C THR A 149 10.12 2.48 -0.26
N LEU A 150 10.43 2.16 -1.52
CA LEU A 150 9.55 1.38 -2.39
C LEU A 150 9.32 -0.04 -1.83
N LEU A 151 10.37 -0.71 -1.36
CA LEU A 151 10.22 -2.04 -0.76
C LEU A 151 9.40 -2.00 0.54
N VAL A 152 9.63 -1.01 1.40
CA VAL A 152 8.85 -0.83 2.63
C VAL A 152 7.38 -0.55 2.32
N SER A 153 7.10 0.27 1.31
CA SER A 153 5.73 0.58 0.85
C SER A 153 4.96 -0.66 0.38
N LEU A 154 5.67 -1.60 -0.27
CA LEU A 154 5.12 -2.90 -0.66
C LEU A 154 5.05 -3.91 0.49
N GLY A 155 5.99 -3.84 1.43
CA GLY A 155 6.11 -4.76 2.57
C GLY A 155 5.20 -4.41 3.75
N ALA A 156 4.71 -3.17 3.80
CA ALA A 156 3.68 -2.72 4.74
C ALA A 156 2.43 -2.31 3.95
N PRO A 157 1.47 -3.24 3.71
CA PRO A 157 0.16 -2.92 3.13
C PRO A 157 -0.73 -2.26 4.20
N ALA A 158 -0.22 -1.16 4.73
CA ALA A 158 -0.69 -0.49 5.91
C ALA A 158 -0.24 0.96 5.81
N VAL A 159 -1.15 1.86 5.46
CA VAL A 159 -0.87 3.29 5.47
C VAL A 159 -1.59 3.89 6.65
N PHE A 160 -0.85 4.58 7.52
CA PHE A 160 -1.47 5.40 8.55
C PHE A 160 -2.14 6.62 7.90
N PRO A 161 -3.49 6.73 7.93
CA PRO A 161 -4.17 7.85 7.29
C PRO A 161 -3.91 9.14 8.09
N GLY A 162 -3.35 10.15 7.42
CA GLY A 162 -3.30 11.51 7.96
C GLY A 162 -4.69 12.15 8.02
N ARG A 163 -4.78 13.33 8.64
CA ARG A 163 -6.06 14.07 8.70
C ARG A 163 -6.46 14.58 7.31
N PHE A 164 -7.67 14.25 6.86
CA PHE A 164 -8.19 14.70 5.57
C PHE A 164 -8.30 16.23 5.53
N LEU A 165 -7.88 16.84 4.41
CA LEU A 165 -7.81 18.30 4.19
C LEU A 165 -6.88 19.06 5.14
N GLN A 166 -5.99 18.36 5.85
CA GLN A 166 -4.93 18.99 6.63
C GLN A 166 -3.59 18.68 5.97
N TRP A 167 -2.84 19.74 5.65
CA TRP A 167 -1.44 19.58 5.23
C TRP A 167 -0.61 19.17 6.45
N GLU A 168 -0.01 17.98 6.37
CA GLU A 168 0.98 17.50 7.34
C GLU A 168 2.36 17.74 6.76
N ASP A 169 3.15 18.59 7.42
CA ASP A 169 4.50 18.87 6.98
C ASP A 169 5.41 17.65 7.18
N PRO A 170 5.93 17.04 6.10
CA PRO A 170 6.70 15.81 6.20
C PRO A 170 8.08 16.00 6.84
N LEU A 171 8.60 17.23 6.91
CA LEU A 171 9.86 17.49 7.63
C LEU A 171 9.70 17.35 9.13
N ARG A 172 8.47 17.49 9.66
CA ARG A 172 8.20 17.30 11.08
C ARG A 172 8.35 15.85 11.53
N ALA A 173 8.36 14.89 10.59
CA ALA A 173 8.71 13.51 10.88
C ALA A 173 10.18 13.36 11.38
N ASN A 174 11.03 14.35 11.10
CA ASN A 174 12.41 14.41 11.57
C ASN A 174 12.57 15.24 12.87
N GLU A 175 11.49 15.72 13.48
CA GLU A 175 11.59 16.38 14.79
C GLU A 175 11.86 15.33 15.88
N PRO A 176 12.81 15.55 16.80
CA PRO A 176 13.09 14.61 17.89
C PRO A 176 11.87 14.49 18.81
N ALA A 177 11.16 13.37 18.70
CA ALA A 177 10.11 13.03 19.64
C ALA A 177 10.72 12.63 21.00
N VAL A 178 10.01 12.90 22.10
CA VAL A 178 10.40 12.42 23.43
C VAL A 178 10.39 10.89 23.41
N GLY A 179 11.57 10.28 23.58
CA GLY A 179 11.75 8.82 23.45
C GLY A 179 12.00 8.31 22.03
N ALA A 180 12.34 9.18 21.08
CA ALA A 180 12.71 8.78 19.73
C ALA A 180 13.92 7.82 19.73
N PHE A 181 13.87 6.81 18.87
CA PHE A 181 14.97 5.86 18.66
C PHE A 181 16.08 6.53 17.85
N LEU A 182 17.12 7.03 18.53
CA LEU A 182 18.27 7.68 17.89
C LEU A 182 19.32 6.65 17.46
N VAL A 183 19.69 6.67 16.18
CA VAL A 183 20.67 5.74 15.62
C VAL A 183 22.01 6.44 15.39
N ARG A 184 23.04 6.00 16.12
CA ARG A 184 24.40 6.54 15.99
C ARG A 184 25.06 6.12 14.67
N PRO A 185 25.92 6.98 14.09
CA PRO A 185 26.68 6.62 12.90
C PRO A 185 27.52 5.35 13.15
N LEU A 186 27.45 4.43 12.19
CA LEU A 186 28.06 3.11 12.31
C LEU A 186 29.44 3.08 11.65
N ARG A 187 30.36 2.30 12.24
CA ARG A 187 31.70 2.03 11.66
C ARG A 187 31.61 1.16 10.40
N SER A 188 32.60 1.31 9.53
CA SER A 188 32.65 0.74 8.16
C SER A 188 32.19 -0.73 8.01
N PRO A 189 32.63 -1.72 8.81
CA PRO A 189 32.18 -3.10 8.62
C PRO A 189 30.70 -3.31 9.01
N TRP A 190 30.25 -2.65 10.08
CA TRP A 190 28.87 -2.76 10.58
C TRP A 190 27.86 -2.05 9.67
N LYS A 191 28.30 -0.98 8.99
CA LYS A 191 27.48 -0.28 7.99
C LYS A 191 26.97 -1.24 6.92
N TRP A 192 27.87 -2.01 6.31
CA TRP A 192 27.51 -2.94 5.23
C TRP A 192 26.61 -4.07 5.73
N ILE A 193 26.88 -4.62 6.92
CA ILE A 193 26.05 -5.67 7.52
C ILE A 193 24.62 -5.19 7.73
N ILE A 194 24.45 -4.01 8.34
CA ILE A 194 23.12 -3.45 8.62
C ILE A 194 22.38 -3.12 7.33
N LEU A 195 23.09 -2.58 6.32
CA LEU A 195 22.51 -2.31 5.01
C LEU A 195 21.94 -3.59 4.37
N PHE A 196 22.71 -4.69 4.34
CA PHE A 196 22.24 -5.97 3.82
C PHE A 196 21.06 -6.52 4.63
N LEU A 197 21.09 -6.40 5.95
CA LEU A 197 19.98 -6.82 6.81
C LEU A 197 18.70 -6.04 6.51
N GLN A 198 18.77 -4.72 6.31
CA GLN A 198 17.60 -3.91 5.98
C GLN A 198 16.95 -4.32 4.66
N TYR A 199 17.74 -4.51 3.59
CA TYR A 199 17.20 -5.01 2.33
C TYR A 199 16.67 -6.43 2.45
N GLY A 200 17.36 -7.30 3.20
CA GLY A 200 16.90 -8.66 3.45
C GLY A 200 15.55 -8.69 4.15
N PHE A 201 15.39 -7.90 5.22
CA PHE A 201 14.13 -7.76 5.94
C PHE A 201 13.03 -7.11 5.10
N ALA A 202 13.34 -6.05 4.33
CA ALA A 202 12.37 -5.40 3.46
C ALA A 202 11.90 -6.33 2.33
N ALA A 203 12.82 -7.01 1.63
CA ALA A 203 12.48 -7.98 0.61
C ALA A 203 11.68 -9.16 1.18
N GLY A 204 12.10 -9.67 2.36
CA GLY A 204 11.36 -10.70 3.08
C GLY A 204 9.93 -10.27 3.42
N ALA A 205 9.73 -9.03 3.90
CA ALA A 205 8.41 -8.49 4.18
C ALA A 205 7.54 -8.38 2.92
N VAL A 206 8.09 -7.92 1.80
CA VAL A 206 7.42 -7.86 0.50
C VAL A 206 7.00 -9.26 0.05
N THR A 207 7.93 -10.20 -0.02
CA THR A 207 7.63 -11.59 -0.42
C THR A 207 6.55 -12.19 0.48
N ASN A 208 6.61 -11.92 1.78
CA ASN A 208 5.65 -12.41 2.75
C ASN A 208 4.23 -11.87 2.49
N VAL A 209 4.09 -10.58 2.23
CA VAL A 209 2.80 -9.91 1.96
C VAL A 209 2.22 -10.35 0.63
N PHE A 210 3.02 -10.38 -0.45
CA PHE A 210 2.57 -10.86 -1.76
C PHE A 210 2.15 -12.32 -1.71
N HIS A 211 2.92 -13.16 -1.03
CA HIS A 211 2.56 -14.57 -0.85
C HIS A 211 1.26 -14.71 -0.05
N ALA A 212 1.06 -13.91 1.00
CA ALA A 212 -0.17 -13.90 1.77
C ALA A 212 -1.37 -13.47 0.90
N ALA A 213 -1.26 -12.36 0.16
CA ALA A 213 -2.30 -11.86 -0.74
C ALA A 213 -2.65 -12.89 -1.84
N TRP A 214 -1.64 -13.52 -2.43
CA TRP A 214 -1.84 -14.58 -3.42
C TRP A 214 -2.53 -15.81 -2.82
N ARG A 215 -2.12 -16.24 -1.62
CA ARG A 215 -2.74 -17.37 -0.91
C ARG A 215 -4.21 -17.10 -0.59
N ILE A 216 -4.55 -15.88 -0.17
CA ILE A 216 -5.95 -15.45 0.01
C ILE A 216 -6.72 -15.60 -1.30
N GLY A 217 -6.23 -14.98 -2.38
CA GLY A 217 -6.94 -14.96 -3.66
C GLY A 217 -7.17 -16.33 -4.29
N THR A 218 -6.35 -17.33 -3.94
CA THR A 218 -6.39 -18.68 -4.50
C THR A 218 -7.07 -19.72 -3.62
N ARG A 219 -7.04 -19.58 -2.29
CA ARG A 219 -7.63 -20.54 -1.34
C ARG A 219 -8.93 -20.08 -0.70
N SER A 220 -9.36 -18.85 -0.98
CA SER A 220 -10.64 -18.30 -0.52
C SER A 220 -11.39 -17.61 -1.65
N ILE A 221 -12.65 -17.25 -1.38
CA ILE A 221 -13.53 -16.65 -2.36
C ILE A 221 -14.03 -15.31 -1.85
N ILE A 222 -13.98 -14.29 -2.71
CA ILE A 222 -14.53 -12.97 -2.43
C ILE A 222 -16.01 -12.97 -2.83
N SER A 223 -16.88 -12.63 -1.89
CA SER A 223 -18.35 -12.73 -2.01
C SER A 223 -18.97 -11.93 -3.18
N TRP A 224 -18.24 -10.96 -3.75
CA TRP A 224 -18.68 -10.17 -4.90
C TRP A 224 -17.82 -10.42 -6.16
N ALA A 225 -16.76 -11.22 -6.06
CA ALA A 225 -15.76 -11.42 -7.10
C ALA A 225 -15.18 -12.84 -7.16
N CYS A 226 -16.07 -13.85 -7.18
CA CYS A 226 -15.68 -15.27 -7.26
C CYS A 226 -14.68 -15.60 -8.38
N PRO A 227 -14.87 -15.19 -9.66
CA PRO A 227 -14.01 -15.66 -10.77
C PRO A 227 -12.59 -15.06 -10.79
N THR A 228 -12.33 -14.01 -10.02
CA THR A 228 -11.06 -13.26 -10.04
C THR A 228 -10.26 -13.48 -8.75
N ASN A 229 -8.96 -13.71 -8.85
CA ASN A 229 -8.06 -13.98 -7.72
C ASN A 229 -7.12 -12.81 -7.38
N TYR A 230 -7.01 -11.80 -8.23
CA TYR A 230 -6.00 -10.74 -8.11
C TYR A 230 -6.39 -9.60 -7.16
N TRP A 231 -7.63 -9.53 -6.67
CA TRP A 231 -8.10 -8.43 -5.81
C TRP A 231 -7.25 -8.20 -4.55
N PRO A 232 -6.85 -9.22 -3.77
CA PRO A 232 -5.96 -9.01 -2.61
C PRO A 232 -4.58 -8.49 -3.02
N VAL A 233 -4.07 -8.89 -4.19
CA VAL A 233 -2.79 -8.38 -4.72
C VAL A 233 -2.94 -6.93 -5.16
N MET A 234 -4.06 -6.56 -5.78
CA MET A 234 -4.37 -5.17 -6.11
C MET A 234 -4.45 -4.29 -4.87
N TRP A 235 -5.02 -4.80 -3.76
CA TRP A 235 -5.00 -4.11 -2.48
C TRP A 235 -3.56 -3.82 -2.02
N VAL A 236 -2.63 -4.78 -2.11
CA VAL A 236 -1.22 -4.52 -1.80
C VAL A 236 -0.64 -3.46 -2.74
N LEU A 237 -0.88 -3.55 -4.05
CA LEU A 237 -0.33 -2.61 -5.03
C LEU A 237 -0.89 -1.19 -4.90
N MET A 238 -2.13 -1.02 -4.39
CA MET A 238 -2.71 0.31 -4.16
C MET A 238 -1.93 1.14 -3.14
N SER A 239 -1.17 0.52 -2.22
CA SER A 239 -0.33 1.29 -1.27
C SER A 239 0.71 2.15 -2.01
N LEU A 240 1.25 1.64 -3.12
CA LEU A 240 2.22 2.37 -3.94
C LEU A 240 1.66 3.71 -4.42
N LEU A 241 0.39 3.76 -4.82
CA LEU A 241 -0.22 4.98 -5.35
C LEU A 241 -0.26 6.07 -4.27
N ILE A 242 -0.58 5.70 -3.04
CA ILE A 242 -0.63 6.62 -1.90
C ILE A 242 0.76 7.19 -1.63
N HIS A 243 1.76 6.31 -1.51
CA HIS A 243 3.13 6.73 -1.25
C HIS A 243 3.71 7.53 -2.43
N PHE A 244 3.34 7.21 -3.67
CA PHE A 244 3.76 7.99 -4.83
C PHE A 244 3.19 9.41 -4.82
N CYS A 245 1.90 9.58 -4.48
CA CYS A 245 1.30 10.91 -4.30
C CYS A 245 2.03 11.73 -3.23
N ALA A 246 2.41 11.08 -2.12
CA ALA A 246 3.15 11.71 -1.04
C ALA A 246 4.56 12.15 -1.43
N ILE A 247 5.28 11.26 -2.11
CA ILE A 247 6.62 11.54 -2.62
C ILE A 247 6.55 12.69 -3.62
N LEU A 248 5.60 12.66 -4.56
CA LEU A 248 5.43 13.72 -5.56
C LEU A 248 5.04 15.05 -4.91
N SER A 249 4.19 15.02 -3.88
CA SER A 249 3.82 16.20 -3.11
C SER A 249 5.05 16.85 -2.49
N LEU A 250 5.90 16.08 -1.79
CA LEU A 250 7.13 16.61 -1.20
C LEU A 250 8.14 17.08 -2.26
N ARG A 251 8.36 16.30 -3.32
CA ARG A 251 9.30 16.65 -4.40
C ARG A 251 8.92 17.94 -5.12
N THR A 252 7.63 18.25 -5.21
CA THR A 252 7.12 19.48 -5.84
C THR A 252 7.03 20.65 -4.85
N ALA A 253 7.03 20.37 -3.54
CA ALA A 253 7.08 21.40 -2.50
C ALA A 253 8.50 21.90 -2.23
N ILE A 254 9.53 21.08 -2.48
CA ILE A 254 10.93 21.46 -2.18
C ILE A 254 11.60 22.21 -3.33
N THR A 255 12.29 23.30 -2.99
CA THR A 255 13.19 24.02 -3.90
C THR A 255 14.59 24.07 -3.30
N LYS A 256 15.62 23.85 -4.12
CA LYS A 256 17.00 23.87 -3.63
C LYS A 256 17.36 25.29 -3.19
N LYS A 257 17.96 25.44 -2.01
CA LYS A 257 18.48 26.74 -1.57
C LYS A 257 19.62 27.16 -2.49
N THR A 258 19.49 28.34 -3.09
CA THR A 258 20.53 28.95 -3.93
C THR A 258 21.68 29.52 -3.10
N GLU A 259 21.42 29.86 -1.84
CA GLU A 259 22.42 30.30 -0.88
C GLU A 259 22.53 29.25 0.23
N PHE A 260 23.65 28.52 0.25
CA PHE A 260 24.05 27.85 1.49
C PHE A 260 24.26 28.96 2.51
N GLY A 261 23.39 29.03 3.50
CA GLY A 261 23.66 29.84 4.69
C GLY A 261 25.01 29.38 5.22
N GLN A 262 26.04 30.19 4.99
CA GLN A 262 27.37 29.98 5.49
C GLN A 262 27.22 29.72 6.99
N PRO A 263 27.67 28.56 7.53
CA PRO A 263 27.61 28.34 8.96
C PRO A 263 28.34 29.53 9.58
N ARG A 264 27.63 30.27 10.43
CA ARG A 264 28.16 31.46 11.10
C ARG A 264 29.42 31.00 11.85
N ASN A 265 30.58 31.34 11.30
CA ASN A 265 31.93 31.15 11.82
C ASN A 265 32.44 29.71 11.92
N VAL A 266 32.67 29.05 10.78
CA VAL A 266 33.74 28.02 10.69
C VAL A 266 34.45 28.21 9.34
N GLU A 267 35.58 28.92 9.38
CA GLU A 267 36.52 29.04 8.27
C GLU A 267 37.32 27.73 8.22
N VAL A 268 36.75 26.71 7.57
CA VAL A 268 37.49 25.50 7.18
C VAL A 268 37.95 25.74 5.75
N GLU A 269 39.24 26.03 5.59
CA GLU A 269 39.92 25.94 4.31
C GLU A 269 39.82 24.49 3.83
N LEU A 270 38.85 24.20 2.96
CA LEU A 270 38.85 22.93 2.22
C LEU A 270 40.07 22.95 1.27
N PRO A 271 40.91 21.90 1.26
CA PRO A 271 41.93 21.76 0.23
C PRO A 271 41.22 21.55 -1.10
N GLN A 272 41.13 22.61 -1.90
CA GLN A 272 40.66 22.51 -3.27
C GLN A 272 41.70 21.72 -4.06
N SER A 273 41.35 20.52 -4.52
CA SER A 273 42.17 19.76 -5.47
C SER A 273 42.10 20.48 -6.82
N VAL A 274 43.14 21.25 -7.10
CA VAL A 274 43.31 22.00 -8.35
C VAL A 274 44.10 21.12 -9.34
N ASP A 275 43.70 21.11 -10.61
CA ASP A 275 44.45 20.48 -11.71
C ASP A 275 45.83 21.18 -11.91
N GLU A 276 46.79 20.55 -12.59
CA GLU A 276 48.09 21.12 -12.97
C GLU A 276 47.97 22.50 -13.68
N ASN A 277 46.79 22.78 -14.26
CA ASN A 277 46.48 24.04 -14.95
C ASN A 277 45.69 25.07 -14.11
N GLY A 278 45.59 24.89 -12.79
CA GLY A 278 44.95 25.90 -11.94
C GLY A 278 43.42 25.92 -11.99
N GLN A 279 42.78 24.95 -12.64
CA GLN A 279 41.32 24.86 -12.75
C GLN A 279 40.73 23.92 -11.69
N PRO A 280 39.55 24.24 -11.12
CA PRO A 280 38.85 23.33 -10.23
C PRO A 280 38.47 22.07 -11.00
N ILE A 281 38.85 20.90 -10.49
CA ILE A 281 38.48 19.60 -11.07
C ILE A 281 36.95 19.50 -11.04
N LYS A 282 36.32 19.73 -12.19
CA LYS A 282 34.87 19.50 -12.38
C LYS A 282 34.65 17.99 -12.39
N GLU A 283 34.41 17.41 -11.22
CA GLU A 283 33.97 16.03 -11.10
C GLU A 283 32.73 15.85 -11.98
N ARG A 284 32.91 15.17 -13.11
CA ARG A 284 31.86 14.93 -14.11
C ARG A 284 30.95 13.82 -13.59
N SER A 285 30.23 14.09 -12.50
CA SER A 285 29.26 13.16 -11.96
C SER A 285 28.15 12.96 -13.01
N PHE A 286 27.94 11.71 -13.42
CA PHE A 286 26.83 11.36 -14.29
C PHE A 286 25.51 11.76 -13.59
N PRO A 287 24.58 12.44 -14.29
CA PRO A 287 23.28 12.78 -13.72
C PRO A 287 22.56 11.49 -13.30
N GLY A 288 22.43 11.26 -12.00
CA GLY A 288 21.81 10.06 -11.41
C GLY A 288 22.76 9.17 -10.59
N SER A 289 24.09 9.28 -10.73
CA SER A 289 25.03 8.48 -9.92
C SER A 289 24.90 8.78 -8.42
N TRP A 290 24.62 10.05 -8.07
CA TRP A 290 24.37 10.44 -6.68
C TRP A 290 23.15 9.73 -6.07
N ILE A 291 22.14 9.37 -6.87
CA ILE A 291 20.90 8.73 -6.39
C ILE A 291 21.16 7.26 -6.07
N LEU A 292 21.99 6.61 -6.89
CA LEU A 292 22.39 5.23 -6.66
C LEU A 292 23.38 5.13 -5.49
N LEU A 293 24.29 6.10 -5.35
CA LEU A 293 25.25 6.13 -4.24
C LEU A 293 24.58 6.46 -2.90
N SER A 294 23.56 7.33 -2.89
CA SER A 294 22.81 7.66 -1.67
C SER A 294 22.01 6.48 -1.13
N GLU A 295 21.63 5.53 -1.99
CA GLU A 295 20.92 4.31 -1.59
C GLU A 295 21.76 3.39 -0.69
N PHE A 296 23.09 3.36 -0.89
CA PHE A 296 24.03 2.55 -0.10
C PHE A 296 24.68 3.30 1.08
N THR A 297 24.23 4.53 1.34
CA THR A 297 24.59 5.27 2.56
C THR A 297 23.45 5.19 3.56
N LEU A 298 23.69 4.57 4.73
CA LEU A 298 22.73 4.58 5.84
C LEU A 298 22.39 6.02 6.22
N SER A 299 21.12 6.30 6.53
CA SER A 299 20.68 7.66 6.88
C SER A 299 21.43 8.21 8.11
N ALA A 300 21.78 7.35 9.08
CA ALA A 300 22.60 7.70 10.25
C ALA A 300 24.05 8.14 9.92
N ASN A 301 24.56 7.76 8.75
CA ASN A 301 25.89 8.14 8.26
C ASN A 301 25.82 9.28 7.23
N SER A 302 24.63 9.85 6.97
CA SER A 302 24.46 11.02 6.12
C SER A 302 24.87 12.27 6.89
N GLU A 303 25.65 13.15 6.27
CA GLU A 303 26.09 14.42 6.89
C GLU A 303 25.12 15.59 6.66
N TRP A 304 24.09 15.40 5.83
CA TRP A 304 23.16 16.45 5.42
C TRP A 304 21.70 16.08 5.73
N GLN A 305 20.88 17.09 6.00
CA GLN A 305 19.43 16.98 6.17
C GLN A 305 18.66 17.70 5.03
N VAL A 306 17.43 17.26 4.76
CA VAL A 306 16.57 17.87 3.72
C VAL A 306 16.31 19.35 4.02
N SER A 307 16.09 19.70 5.29
CA SER A 307 15.89 21.08 5.76
C SER A 307 17.09 21.99 5.55
N ASP A 308 18.31 21.45 5.49
CA ASP A 308 19.52 22.24 5.23
C ASP A 308 19.55 22.69 3.76
N LEU A 309 19.26 21.76 2.84
CA LEU A 309 19.49 21.94 1.41
C LEU A 309 18.28 22.49 0.65
N TYR A 310 17.07 22.34 1.21
CA TYR A 310 15.82 22.69 0.55
C TYR A 310 14.98 23.67 1.38
N ASN A 311 14.35 24.62 0.69
CA ASN A 311 13.23 25.39 1.21
C ASN A 311 11.93 24.69 0.83
N ILE A 312 10.92 24.73 1.71
CA ILE A 312 9.58 24.27 1.37
C ILE A 312 8.80 25.49 0.86
N HIS A 313 8.28 25.38 -0.36
CA HIS A 313 7.33 26.32 -0.92
C HIS A 313 5.95 25.65 -1.03
N LEU A 314 4.97 26.13 -0.26
CA LEU A 314 3.61 25.60 -0.31
C LEU A 314 2.86 26.22 -1.49
N GLY A 315 3.00 25.61 -2.66
CA GLY A 315 2.12 25.87 -3.79
C GLY A 315 0.78 25.12 -3.68
N PRO A 316 -0.23 25.48 -4.49
CA PRO A 316 -1.51 24.76 -4.51
C PRO A 316 -1.36 23.30 -5.00
N PHE A 317 -0.36 23.02 -5.84
CA PHE A 317 -0.16 21.70 -6.43
C PHE A 317 0.35 20.64 -5.43
N PRO A 318 1.42 20.88 -4.65
CA PRO A 318 1.80 19.99 -3.55
C PRO A 318 0.64 19.69 -2.60
N VAL A 319 -0.09 20.73 -2.18
CA VAL A 319 -1.25 20.63 -1.27
C VAL A 319 -2.33 19.73 -1.84
N MET A 320 -2.69 19.91 -3.11
CA MET A 320 -3.65 19.05 -3.81
C MET A 320 -3.19 17.58 -3.83
N LEU A 321 -1.91 17.31 -4.09
CA LEU A 321 -1.37 15.95 -4.11
C LEU A 321 -1.42 15.28 -2.72
N GLN A 322 -1.17 16.03 -1.64
CA GLN A 322 -1.29 15.49 -0.29
C GLN A 322 -2.74 15.21 0.08
N TYR A 323 -3.69 16.07 -0.31
CA TYR A 323 -5.13 15.80 -0.12
C TYR A 323 -5.58 14.57 -0.91
N LEU A 324 -5.07 14.40 -2.13
CA LEU A 324 -5.31 13.19 -2.91
C LEU A 324 -4.73 11.94 -2.22
N GLY A 325 -3.50 12.02 -1.71
CA GLY A 325 -2.89 10.92 -0.95
C GLY A 325 -3.68 10.55 0.31
N ALA A 326 -4.16 11.54 1.06
CA ALA A 326 -5.02 11.33 2.24
C ALA A 326 -6.36 10.68 1.86
N PHE A 327 -7.01 11.16 0.79
CA PHE A 327 -8.24 10.56 0.28
C PHE A 327 -8.04 9.10 -0.17
N LEU A 328 -6.96 8.83 -0.92
CA LEU A 328 -6.60 7.48 -1.35
C LEU A 328 -6.31 6.57 -0.16
N SER A 329 -5.74 7.10 0.94
CA SER A 329 -5.52 6.34 2.18
C SER A 329 -6.84 5.88 2.80
N VAL A 330 -7.86 6.74 2.83
CA VAL A 330 -9.20 6.37 3.33
C VAL A 330 -9.83 5.32 2.41
N LEU A 331 -9.79 5.53 1.09
CA LEU A 331 -10.31 4.55 0.12
C LEU A 331 -9.59 3.20 0.22
N TYR A 332 -8.29 3.20 0.46
CA TYR A 332 -7.49 2.00 0.67
C TYR A 332 -7.94 1.20 1.89
N LEU A 333 -8.23 1.87 3.00
CA LEU A 333 -8.76 1.22 4.20
C LEU A 333 -10.13 0.62 3.95
N VAL A 334 -11.05 1.38 3.34
CA VAL A 334 -12.39 0.89 2.98
C VAL A 334 -12.28 -0.30 2.04
N PHE A 335 -11.43 -0.23 1.02
CA PHE A 335 -11.22 -1.29 0.05
C PHE A 335 -10.64 -2.56 0.67
N GLY A 336 -9.64 -2.41 1.56
CA GLY A 336 -9.12 -3.52 2.35
C GLY A 336 -10.23 -4.17 3.17
N THR A 337 -11.01 -3.38 3.91
CA THR A 337 -12.09 -3.88 4.76
C THR A 337 -13.14 -4.63 3.93
N LEU A 338 -13.50 -4.11 2.75
CA LEU A 338 -14.41 -4.77 1.82
C LEU A 338 -13.86 -6.11 1.32
N ILE A 339 -12.58 -6.19 0.95
CA ILE A 339 -11.96 -7.45 0.50
C ILE A 339 -11.96 -8.47 1.64
N PHE A 340 -11.43 -8.10 2.80
CA PHE A 340 -11.22 -9.04 3.91
C PHE A 340 -12.52 -9.49 4.58
N SER A 341 -13.52 -8.62 4.71
CA SER A 341 -14.86 -8.99 5.22
C SER A 341 -15.68 -9.83 4.24
N SER A 342 -15.31 -9.82 2.96
CA SER A 342 -15.97 -10.60 1.91
C SER A 342 -15.37 -11.99 1.68
N LEU A 343 -14.38 -12.40 2.48
CA LEU A 343 -13.71 -13.70 2.31
C LEU A 343 -14.58 -14.85 2.83
N LEU A 344 -14.78 -15.84 1.98
CA LEU A 344 -15.49 -17.09 2.27
C LEU A 344 -14.51 -18.27 2.33
N PHE A 345 -14.92 -19.34 3.01
CA PHE A 345 -14.17 -20.60 3.13
C PHE A 345 -12.81 -20.48 3.85
N ILE A 346 -12.69 -19.51 4.75
CA ILE A 346 -11.55 -19.34 5.65
C ILE A 346 -12.00 -19.54 7.09
N GLY A 347 -11.26 -20.35 7.85
CA GLY A 347 -11.51 -20.59 9.27
C GLY A 347 -10.83 -19.56 10.16
N LEU A 348 -11.28 -19.51 11.42
CA LEU A 348 -10.83 -18.49 12.39
C LEU A 348 -9.34 -18.61 12.72
N SER A 349 -8.82 -19.84 12.86
CA SER A 349 -7.41 -20.10 13.20
C SER A 349 -6.49 -19.62 12.07
N GLU A 350 -6.80 -20.00 10.83
CA GLU A 350 -6.03 -19.57 9.66
C GLU A 350 -6.14 -18.06 9.41
N ALA A 351 -7.31 -17.46 9.64
CA ALA A 351 -7.50 -16.01 9.56
C ALA A 351 -6.62 -15.27 10.58
N PHE A 352 -6.56 -15.75 11.83
CA PHE A 352 -5.69 -15.17 12.85
C PHE A 352 -4.21 -15.28 12.47
N GLN A 353 -3.76 -16.44 12.00
CA GLN A 353 -2.39 -16.64 11.54
C GLN A 353 -2.04 -15.71 10.36
N LEU A 354 -2.98 -15.52 9.44
CA LEU A 354 -2.82 -14.59 8.32
C LEU A 354 -2.66 -13.14 8.81
N ILE A 355 -3.50 -12.70 9.75
CA ILE A 355 -3.42 -11.35 10.34
C ILE A 355 -2.09 -11.16 11.04
N MET A 356 -1.68 -12.10 11.90
CA MET A 356 -0.38 -12.03 12.60
C MET A 356 0.80 -11.98 11.63
N ARG A 357 0.71 -12.73 10.52
CA ARG A 357 1.72 -12.70 9.45
C ARG A 357 1.81 -11.33 8.76
N LEU A 358 0.69 -10.66 8.52
CA LEU A 358 0.65 -9.31 7.96
C LEU A 358 1.15 -8.27 8.98
N ILE A 359 0.77 -8.40 10.25
CA ILE A 359 1.25 -7.57 11.36
C ILE A 359 2.77 -7.66 11.49
N ALA A 360 3.34 -8.87 11.42
CA ALA A 360 4.78 -9.06 11.50
C ALA A 360 5.53 -8.33 10.36
N SER A 361 5.04 -8.42 9.12
CA SER A 361 5.58 -7.67 7.99
C SER A 361 5.50 -6.16 8.22
N ALA A 362 4.32 -5.65 8.62
CA ALA A 362 4.12 -4.22 8.89
C ALA A 362 5.03 -3.71 10.01
N ALA A 363 5.18 -4.49 11.09
CA ALA A 363 6.06 -4.16 12.21
C ALA A 363 7.53 -4.12 11.80
N ILE A 364 8.00 -5.07 11.00
CA ILE A 364 9.38 -5.05 10.44
C ILE A 364 9.60 -3.78 9.62
N CYS A 365 8.68 -3.48 8.69
CA CYS A 365 8.74 -2.27 7.88
C CYS A 365 8.71 -0.99 8.74
N ARG A 366 7.90 -0.96 9.81
CA ARG A 366 7.86 0.14 10.77
C ARG A 366 9.19 0.33 11.47
N ILE A 367 9.82 -0.75 11.93
CA ILE A 367 11.15 -0.72 12.57
C ILE A 367 12.21 -0.20 11.59
N LEU A 368 12.17 -0.63 10.33
CA LEU A 368 13.09 -0.14 9.30
C LEU A 368 12.95 1.37 9.06
N VAL A 369 11.72 1.87 8.96
CA VAL A 369 11.44 3.30 8.80
C VAL A 369 11.92 4.08 10.02
N GLN A 370 11.62 3.60 11.22
CA GLN A 370 12.05 4.24 12.47
C GLN A 370 13.58 4.26 12.62
N PHE A 371 14.26 3.19 12.20
CA PHE A 371 15.72 3.15 12.18
C PHE A 371 16.30 4.20 11.23
N GLU A 372 15.76 4.33 10.01
CA GLU A 372 16.28 5.29 9.03
C GLU A 372 15.96 6.74 9.42
N VAL A 373 14.71 7.03 9.77
CA VAL A 373 14.29 8.37 10.23
C VAL A 373 15.04 8.75 11.51
N GLY A 374 15.19 7.84 12.47
CA GLY A 374 15.96 8.06 13.70
C GLY A 374 17.44 8.35 13.46
N GLY A 375 18.02 7.79 12.39
CA GLY A 375 19.36 8.16 11.92
C GLY A 375 19.44 9.58 11.36
N MET A 376 18.37 10.07 10.70
CA MET A 376 18.31 11.43 10.18
C MET A 376 18.22 12.49 11.28
N ILE A 377 17.55 12.18 12.40
CA ILE A 377 17.36 13.10 13.53
C ILE A 377 18.70 13.43 14.20
N GLN A 378 19.57 12.43 14.39
CA GLN A 378 20.82 12.60 15.12
C GLN A 378 21.82 13.54 14.43
N VAL A 379 21.68 13.77 13.13
CA VAL A 379 22.63 14.58 12.35
C VAL A 379 22.74 16.02 12.88
N ASP A 380 21.76 16.55 13.65
CA ASP A 380 21.98 17.79 14.41
C ASP A 380 21.00 18.04 15.58
N GLU A 381 21.41 17.83 16.83
CA GLU A 381 20.64 18.24 18.03
C GLU A 381 20.43 19.77 18.14
N ARG A 382 21.18 20.60 17.40
CA ARG A 382 21.13 22.07 17.48
C ARG A 382 20.35 22.73 16.36
N ARG A 383 19.96 22.01 15.29
CA ARG A 383 19.17 22.56 14.17
C ARG A 383 17.72 22.08 14.24
N VAL A 384 16.98 22.64 15.19
CA VAL A 384 15.52 22.45 15.24
C VAL A 384 14.88 23.11 14.02
N TYR A 385 14.20 22.31 13.20
CA TYR A 385 13.36 22.82 12.11
C TYR A 385 12.33 23.80 12.69
N LYS A 386 12.38 25.08 12.28
CA LYS A 386 11.55 26.15 12.86
C LYS A 386 10.13 26.23 12.27
N GLY A 387 9.71 25.23 11.49
CA GLY A 387 8.42 25.26 10.80
C GLY A 387 8.44 26.04 9.49
N ILE A 388 7.33 25.95 8.78
CA ILE A 388 7.09 26.67 7.52
C ILE A 388 6.83 28.15 7.83
N VAL A 389 7.63 29.04 7.25
CA VAL A 389 7.26 30.47 7.14
C VAL A 389 6.29 30.58 5.97
N GLN A 390 5.00 30.85 6.25
CA GLN A 390 4.05 31.16 5.18
C GLN A 390 4.57 32.38 4.41
N ALA A 391 4.59 32.29 3.07
CA ALA A 391 4.89 33.44 2.24
C ALA A 391 3.94 34.59 2.65
N PRO A 392 4.45 35.82 2.86
CA PRO A 392 3.59 36.97 3.10
C PRO A 392 2.55 37.03 1.98
N LEU A 393 1.27 37.19 2.35
CA LEU A 393 0.24 37.50 1.38
C LEU A 393 0.65 38.82 0.71
N GLU A 394 1.14 38.75 -0.53
CA GLU A 394 1.37 39.93 -1.36
C GLU A 394 0.02 40.67 -1.47
N GLY A 395 -0.15 41.75 -0.70
CA GLY A 395 -1.35 42.59 -0.79
C GLY A 395 -1.79 43.36 0.46
N SER A 396 -1.22 43.15 1.64
CA SER A 396 -1.63 43.92 2.85
C SER A 396 -0.58 44.96 3.26
N GLY A 397 -0.26 45.88 2.35
CA GLY A 397 0.73 46.93 2.58
C GLY A 397 0.52 48.14 1.69
N LYS A 398 -0.66 48.77 1.81
CA LYS A 398 -0.87 50.19 1.46
C LYS A 398 -1.77 50.82 2.52
N GLU A 399 -1.19 51.11 3.67
CA GLU A 399 -1.58 52.24 4.51
C GLU A 399 -0.33 53.07 4.71
N GLU A 400 -0.25 54.19 3.98
CA GLU A 400 0.02 55.55 4.48
C GLU A 400 -0.25 56.56 3.36
#